data_AF-A0A1S1X4H5-F1
#
_entry.id   AF-A0A1S1X4H5-F1
#
_cell.length_a   1.000
_cell.length_b   1.000
_cell.length_c   1.000
_cell.angle_alpha   90.00
_cell.angle_beta   90.00
_cell.angle_gamma   90.00
#
_symmetry.space_group_name_H-M   'P 1'
#
loop_
_entity.id
_entity.type
_entity.pdbx_description
1 polymer ?
#
loop_
_entity_poly.entity_id
_entity_poly.type
_entity_poly.pdbx_seq_one_letter_code
_entity_poly.pdbx_strand_id
1 'polypeptide(L)'
;MHELLVHKIELEAQIIELQNNNALVEFMRDQYADLYEAAAAGFISTDSKGIITEINKPACDILGADKINLIGMSVNRLISGADQKRWLLFFESALYAKEHAGKSIILALNSPRPSPRMVHVDCERKYLVGTGVALRLILTDYDKIKHAEAEMLSHSIEQ
;
A
#
# COMPACT_ATOMS: atom_id res chain seq x y z
N MET A 1 16.43 -54.02 -1.15
CA MET A 1 14.94 -54.01 -1.16
C MET A 1 14.34 -53.06 -0.12
N HIS A 2 15.07 -52.61 0.91
CA HIS A 2 14.59 -51.62 1.89
C HIS A 2 14.88 -50.15 1.50
N GLU A 3 16.02 -49.84 0.87
CA GLU A 3 16.37 -48.46 0.47
C GLU A 3 15.36 -47.81 -0.49
N LEU A 4 14.83 -48.56 -1.46
CA LEU A 4 13.89 -48.01 -2.45
C LEU A 4 12.52 -47.65 -1.83
N LEU A 5 12.08 -48.41 -0.82
CA LEU A 5 10.83 -48.14 -0.10
C LEU A 5 10.98 -46.95 0.84
N VAL A 6 12.12 -46.85 1.54
CA VAL A 6 12.45 -45.69 2.39
C VAL A 6 12.48 -44.42 1.54
N HIS A 7 13.17 -44.45 0.40
CA HIS A 7 13.25 -43.28 -0.50
C HIS A 7 11.87 -42.85 -1.04
N LYS A 8 10.99 -43.82 -1.33
CA LYS A 8 9.62 -43.53 -1.78
C LYS A 8 8.78 -42.86 -0.69
N ILE A 9 8.88 -43.33 0.55
CA ILE A 9 8.17 -42.74 1.70
C ILE A 9 8.68 -41.31 1.96
N GLU A 10 9.99 -41.08 1.87
CA GLU A 10 10.59 -39.75 2.01
C GLU A 10 10.08 -38.78 0.93
N LEU A 11 10.03 -39.21 -0.33
CA LEU A 11 9.49 -38.39 -1.43
C LEU A 11 8.01 -38.06 -1.25
N GLU A 12 7.20 -39.04 -0.82
CA GLU A 12 5.78 -38.81 -0.54
C GLU A 12 5.59 -37.80 0.61
N ALA A 13 6.43 -37.89 1.65
CA ALA A 13 6.44 -36.92 2.74
C ALA A 13 6.82 -35.50 2.27
N GLN A 14 7.84 -35.37 1.41
CA GLN A 14 8.24 -34.09 0.82
C GLN A 14 7.13 -33.46 -0.05
N ILE A 15 6.41 -34.28 -0.82
CA ILE A 15 5.28 -33.82 -1.62
C ILE A 15 4.15 -33.30 -0.72
N ILE A 16 3.81 -34.03 0.34
CA ILE A 16 2.77 -33.62 1.29
C ILE A 16 3.18 -32.32 2.00
N GLU A 17 4.44 -32.20 2.42
CA GLU A 17 4.96 -30.99 3.05
C GLU A 17 4.90 -29.77 2.11
N LEU A 18 5.30 -29.94 0.85
CA LEU A 18 5.19 -28.90 -0.19
C LEU A 18 3.74 -28.48 -0.43
N GLN A 19 2.81 -29.44 -0.49
CA GLN A 19 1.39 -29.16 -0.66
C GLN A 19 0.82 -28.38 0.53
N ASN A 20 1.17 -28.77 1.75
CA ASN A 20 0.75 -28.07 2.96
C ASN A 20 1.31 -26.64 3.02
N ASN A 21 2.59 -26.46 2.64
CA ASN A 21 3.22 -25.14 2.56
C ASN A 21 2.53 -24.25 1.52
N ASN A 22 2.21 -24.79 0.33
CA ASN A 22 1.47 -24.04 -0.69
C ASN A 22 0.07 -23.64 -0.21
N ALA A 23 -0.67 -24.57 0.41
CA ALA A 23 -2.00 -24.28 0.94
C ALA A 23 -1.95 -23.21 2.04
N LEU A 24 -0.93 -23.22 2.90
CA LEU A 24 -0.73 -22.19 3.91
C LEU A 24 -0.43 -20.83 3.27
N VAL A 25 0.42 -20.79 2.24
CA VAL A 25 0.72 -19.55 1.50
C VAL A 25 -0.52 -18.99 0.83
N GLU A 26 -1.33 -19.83 0.18
CA GLU A 26 -2.59 -19.41 -0.44
C GLU A 26 -3.58 -18.88 0.60
N PHE A 27 -3.77 -19.59 1.70
CA PHE A 27 -4.63 -19.15 2.80
C PHE A 27 -4.20 -17.80 3.37
N MET A 28 -2.89 -17.62 3.62
CA MET A 28 -2.35 -16.34 4.12
C MET A 28 -2.50 -15.22 3.10
N ARG A 29 -2.34 -15.52 1.81
CA ARG A 29 -2.53 -14.55 0.72
C ARG A 29 -3.97 -14.09 0.65
N ASP A 30 -4.92 -15.00 0.75
CA ASP A 30 -6.34 -14.68 0.66
C ASP A 30 -6.80 -13.89 1.90
N GLN A 31 -6.38 -14.30 3.11
CA GLN A 31 -6.65 -13.53 4.33
C GLN A 31 -6.04 -12.12 4.28
N TYR A 32 -4.83 -11.99 3.73
CA TYR A 32 -4.19 -10.69 3.53
C TYR A 32 -4.96 -9.82 2.55
N ALA A 33 -5.45 -10.39 1.45
CA ALA A 33 -6.25 -9.67 0.45
C ALA A 33 -7.55 -9.13 1.07
N ASP A 34 -8.25 -9.94 1.87
CA ASP A 34 -9.47 -9.54 2.56
C ASP A 34 -9.23 -8.36 3.51
N LEU A 35 -8.19 -8.43 4.35
CA LEU A 35 -7.82 -7.34 5.27
C LEU A 35 -7.38 -6.07 4.53
N TYR A 36 -6.65 -6.23 3.42
CA TYR A 36 -6.14 -5.12 2.61
C TYR A 36 -7.27 -4.36 1.89
N GLU A 37 -8.23 -5.09 1.33
CA GLU A 37 -9.41 -4.51 0.66
C GLU A 37 -10.43 -3.94 1.65
N ALA A 38 -10.54 -4.50 2.86
CA ALA A 38 -11.48 -4.05 3.90
C ALA A 38 -10.95 -2.89 4.79
N ALA A 39 -9.71 -2.45 4.62
CA ALA A 39 -9.13 -1.38 5.44
C ALA A 39 -9.85 -0.03 5.26
N ALA A 40 -9.83 0.83 6.28
CA ALA A 40 -10.39 2.19 6.17
C ALA A 40 -9.47 3.17 5.41
N ALA A 41 -8.17 2.88 5.38
CA ALA A 41 -7.15 3.70 4.73
C ALA A 41 -6.91 3.22 3.28
N GLY A 42 -6.59 4.17 2.40
CA GLY A 42 -6.19 3.86 1.04
C GLY A 42 -4.74 3.37 0.99
N PHE A 43 -4.49 2.17 0.51
CA PHE A 43 -3.13 1.66 0.33
C PHE A 43 -2.74 1.65 -1.15
N ILE A 44 -1.51 2.07 -1.43
CA ILE A 44 -0.87 1.98 -2.74
C ILE A 44 0.53 1.40 -2.56
N SER A 45 0.85 0.34 -3.30
CA SER A 45 2.24 -0.13 -3.46
C SER A 45 2.80 0.41 -4.76
N THR A 46 4.06 0.87 -4.74
CA THR A 46 4.76 1.37 -5.92
C THR A 46 6.13 0.72 -6.08
N ASP A 47 6.58 0.60 -7.33
CA ASP A 47 7.97 0.29 -7.64
C ASP A 47 8.91 1.48 -7.35
N SER A 48 10.21 1.28 -7.56
CA SER A 48 11.23 2.33 -7.36
C SER A 48 11.09 3.54 -8.28
N LYS A 49 10.25 3.47 -9.33
CA LYS A 49 9.96 4.57 -10.26
C LYS A 49 8.64 5.27 -9.92
N GLY A 50 7.94 4.84 -8.86
CA GLY A 50 6.66 5.40 -8.45
C GLY A 50 5.49 4.96 -9.33
N ILE A 51 5.64 3.83 -10.02
CA ILE A 51 4.56 3.18 -10.77
C ILE A 51 3.75 2.32 -9.80
N ILE A 52 2.43 2.47 -9.83
CA ILE A 52 1.50 1.72 -8.98
C ILE A 52 1.51 0.25 -9.38
N THR A 53 1.91 -0.61 -8.46
CA THR A 53 1.91 -2.07 -8.64
C THR A 53 0.71 -2.72 -7.96
N GLU A 54 0.22 -2.14 -6.86
CA GLU A 54 -0.96 -2.60 -6.14
C GLU A 54 -1.73 -1.41 -5.56
N ILE A 55 -3.04 -1.58 -5.42
CA ILE A 55 -3.93 -0.58 -4.85
C ILE A 55 -5.17 -1.26 -4.27
N ASN A 56 -5.64 -0.81 -3.10
CA ASN A 56 -6.89 -1.28 -2.51
C ASN A 56 -8.10 -0.45 -2.94
N LYS A 57 -9.30 -0.95 -2.66
CA LYS A 57 -10.56 -0.29 -2.94
C LYS A 57 -10.68 1.11 -2.29
N PRO A 58 -10.39 1.31 -1.00
CA PRO A 58 -10.40 2.65 -0.39
C PRO A 58 -9.52 3.68 -1.11
N ALA A 59 -8.32 3.30 -1.57
CA ALA A 59 -7.46 4.19 -2.35
C ALA A 59 -8.09 4.55 -3.70
N CYS A 60 -8.73 3.59 -4.38
CA CYS A 60 -9.49 3.85 -5.60
C CYS A 60 -10.61 4.88 -5.36
N ASP A 61 -11.33 4.76 -4.24
CA ASP A 61 -12.42 5.66 -3.88
C ASP A 61 -11.93 7.07 -3.50
N ILE A 62 -10.78 7.17 -2.83
CA ILE A 62 -10.11 8.45 -2.52
C ILE A 62 -9.67 9.15 -3.83
N LEU A 63 -9.07 8.39 -4.74
CA LEU A 63 -8.59 8.89 -6.04
C LEU A 63 -9.72 9.12 -7.05
N GLY A 64 -10.89 8.52 -6.84
CA GLY A 64 -12.06 8.64 -7.71
C GLY A 64 -11.90 7.93 -9.06
N ALA A 65 -11.11 6.85 -9.11
CA ALA A 65 -10.84 6.10 -10.32
C ALA A 65 -10.75 4.59 -10.07
N ASP A 66 -11.10 3.79 -11.06
CA ASP A 66 -11.07 2.32 -10.95
C ASP A 66 -9.65 1.75 -10.93
N LYS A 67 -9.48 0.66 -10.19
CA LYS A 67 -8.21 -0.09 -10.05
C LYS A 67 -7.54 -0.36 -11.40
N ILE A 68 -8.30 -0.76 -12.42
CA ILE A 68 -7.77 -1.10 -13.75
C ILE A 68 -7.10 0.09 -14.46
N ASN A 69 -7.53 1.32 -14.16
CA ASN A 69 -6.97 2.54 -14.72
C ASN A 69 -5.78 3.06 -13.90
N LEU A 70 -5.64 2.61 -12.65
CA LEU A 70 -4.63 3.08 -11.70
C LEU A 70 -3.40 2.17 -11.66
N ILE A 71 -3.56 0.86 -11.81
CA ILE A 71 -2.42 -0.07 -11.92
C ILE A 71 -1.56 0.30 -13.14
N GLY A 72 -0.24 0.37 -12.96
CA GLY A 72 0.72 0.78 -13.98
C GLY A 72 0.81 2.28 -14.21
N MET A 73 -0.03 3.10 -13.54
CA MET A 73 0.07 4.55 -13.60
C MET A 73 1.15 5.07 -12.65
N SER A 74 1.82 6.16 -13.03
CA SER A 74 2.70 6.90 -12.11
C SER A 74 1.87 7.72 -11.12
N VAL A 75 2.18 7.61 -9.82
CA VAL A 75 1.53 8.41 -8.76
C VAL A 75 1.64 9.92 -9.03
N ASN A 76 2.71 10.36 -9.68
CA ASN A 76 2.90 11.78 -10.04
C ASN A 76 1.75 12.34 -10.91
N ARG A 77 1.06 11.51 -11.71
CA ARG A 77 -0.08 11.94 -12.53
C ARG A 77 -1.35 12.21 -11.71
N LEU A 78 -1.44 11.62 -10.53
CA LEU A 78 -2.57 11.75 -9.60
C LEU A 78 -2.43 12.98 -8.71
N ILE A 79 -1.30 13.69 -8.77
CA ILE A 79 -0.99 14.83 -7.92
C ILE A 79 -1.14 16.11 -8.71
N SER A 80 -1.72 17.13 -8.09
CA SER A 80 -1.95 18.43 -8.73
C SER A 80 -0.63 19.05 -9.19
N GLY A 81 -0.68 19.83 -10.28
CA GLY A 81 0.51 20.48 -10.83
C GLY A 81 1.27 21.35 -9.82
N ALA A 82 0.56 21.99 -8.88
CA ALA A 82 1.15 22.82 -7.84
C ALA A 82 2.04 22.02 -6.86
N ASP A 83 1.71 20.75 -6.65
CA ASP A 83 2.35 19.89 -5.65
C ASP A 83 3.33 18.87 -6.25
N GLN A 84 3.43 18.76 -7.58
CA GLN A 84 4.33 17.79 -8.25
C GLN A 84 5.79 17.91 -7.81
N LYS A 85 6.31 19.13 -7.66
CA LYS A 85 7.70 19.33 -7.19
C LYS A 85 7.90 18.85 -5.75
N ARG A 86 6.94 19.14 -4.87
CA ARG A 86 6.96 18.69 -3.47
C ARG A 86 6.88 17.17 -3.40
N TRP A 87 6.02 16.57 -4.21
CA TRP A 87 5.91 15.12 -4.33
C TRP A 87 7.21 14.48 -4.79
N LEU A 88 7.84 14.99 -5.84
CA LEU A 88 9.08 14.41 -6.38
C LEU A 88 10.19 14.40 -5.33
N LEU A 89 10.40 15.53 -4.64
CA LEU A 89 11.38 15.64 -3.56
C LEU A 89 11.07 14.69 -2.40
N PHE A 90 9.80 14.60 -2.01
CA PHE A 90 9.35 13.67 -0.98
C PHE A 90 9.65 12.21 -1.38
N PHE A 91 9.25 11.82 -2.60
CA PHE A 91 9.40 10.47 -3.14
C PHE A 91 10.87 10.05 -3.21
N GLU A 92 11.75 10.88 -3.79
CA GLU A 92 13.19 10.61 -3.84
C GLU A 92 13.77 10.48 -2.44
N SER A 93 13.40 11.40 -1.53
CA SER A 93 13.90 11.35 -0.16
C SER A 93 13.46 10.08 0.58
N ALA A 94 12.28 9.55 0.28
CA ALA A 94 11.75 8.32 0.88
C ALA A 94 12.43 7.08 0.28
N LEU A 95 12.68 7.07 -1.02
CA LEU A 95 13.32 5.96 -1.74
C LEU A 95 14.76 5.73 -1.28
N TYR A 96 15.52 6.81 -1.10
CA TYR A 96 16.94 6.79 -0.72
C TYR A 96 17.21 6.99 0.77
N ALA A 97 16.16 6.97 1.61
CA ALA A 97 16.34 7.05 3.06
C ALA A 97 17.19 5.86 3.56
N LYS A 98 18.22 6.16 4.37
CA LYS A 98 19.09 5.13 4.99
C LYS A 98 18.36 4.32 6.06
N GLU A 99 17.29 4.87 6.63
CA GLU A 99 16.47 4.23 7.66
C GLU A 99 15.00 4.12 7.20
N HIS A 100 14.26 3.17 7.79
CA HIS A 100 12.81 3.05 7.64
C HIS A 100 12.08 4.16 8.43
N ALA A 101 12.47 5.41 8.23
CA ALA A 101 11.76 6.54 8.79
C ALA A 101 10.44 6.71 8.03
N GLY A 102 9.32 6.51 8.72
CA GLY A 102 8.00 6.87 8.21
C GLY A 102 7.99 8.35 7.87
N LYS A 103 7.71 8.68 6.61
CA LYS A 103 7.62 10.07 6.14
C LYS A 103 6.19 10.36 5.75
N SER A 104 5.73 11.57 6.02
CA SER A 104 4.41 11.99 5.59
C SER A 104 4.40 13.34 4.88
N ILE A 105 3.39 13.55 4.05
CA ILE A 105 3.18 14.81 3.35
C ILE A 105 1.68 15.01 3.05
N ILE A 106 1.23 16.26 3.08
CA ILE A 106 -0.11 16.66 2.63
C ILE A 106 0.00 17.28 1.24
N LEU A 107 -0.79 16.75 0.30
CA LEU A 107 -0.79 17.16 -1.11
C LEU A 107 -2.21 17.22 -1.67
N ALA A 108 -2.42 18.07 -2.67
CA ALA A 108 -3.65 18.12 -3.45
C ALA A 108 -3.62 17.08 -4.58
N LEU A 109 -4.70 16.30 -4.70
CA LEU A 109 -4.91 15.40 -5.82
C LEU A 109 -5.26 16.19 -7.10
N ASN A 110 -4.85 15.63 -8.24
CA ASN A 110 -5.26 16.09 -9.56
C ASN A 110 -6.73 15.68 -9.76
N SER A 111 -7.64 16.63 -9.61
CA SER A 111 -9.08 16.40 -9.75
C SER A 111 -9.69 17.43 -10.69
N PRO A 112 -10.66 17.06 -11.54
CA PRO A 112 -11.44 18.02 -12.32
C PRO A 112 -12.43 18.82 -11.46
N ARG A 113 -12.51 18.55 -10.14
CA ARG A 113 -13.42 19.25 -9.22
C ARG A 113 -12.95 20.68 -8.94
N PRO A 114 -13.89 21.60 -8.64
CA PRO A 114 -13.58 22.99 -8.33
C PRO A 114 -12.79 23.15 -7.02
N SER A 115 -12.95 22.23 -6.06
CA SER A 115 -12.13 22.18 -4.85
C SER A 115 -11.09 21.07 -4.94
N PRO A 116 -9.79 21.37 -4.73
CA PRO A 116 -8.75 20.35 -4.69
C PRO A 116 -8.95 19.47 -3.46
N ARG A 117 -9.03 18.15 -3.66
CA ARG A 117 -9.09 17.18 -2.56
C ARG A 117 -7.69 17.03 -1.97
N MET A 118 -7.55 17.37 -0.69
CA MET A 118 -6.29 17.24 0.05
C MET A 118 -6.20 15.83 0.65
N VAL A 119 -5.04 15.21 0.50
CA VAL A 119 -4.76 13.89 1.09
C VAL A 119 -3.51 13.97 1.96
N HIS A 120 -3.58 13.33 3.12
CA HIS A 120 -2.41 12.99 3.92
C HIS A 120 -1.83 11.69 3.35
N VAL A 121 -0.54 11.69 3.04
CA VAL A 121 0.18 10.55 2.51
C VAL A 121 1.24 10.15 3.52
N ASP A 122 1.06 9.00 4.18
CA ASP A 122 2.15 8.35 4.89
C ASP A 122 2.89 7.41 3.95
N CYS A 123 4.21 7.35 4.08
CA CYS A 123 5.07 6.57 3.21
C CYS A 123 5.98 5.67 4.03
N GLU A 124 5.92 4.38 3.71
CA GLU A 124 6.80 3.36 4.24
C GLU A 124 7.67 2.76 3.13
N ARG A 125 8.97 2.72 3.38
CA ARG A 125 9.92 2.02 2.52
C ARG A 125 9.86 0.52 2.79
N LYS A 126 9.59 -0.27 1.75
CA LYS A 126 9.60 -1.74 1.77
C LYS A 126 10.70 -2.28 0.86
N TYR A 127 11.14 -3.51 1.16
CA TYR A 127 12.04 -4.25 0.29
C TYR A 127 11.28 -5.44 -0.28
N LEU A 128 11.18 -5.50 -1.60
CA LEU A 128 10.55 -6.61 -2.31
C LEU A 128 11.64 -7.46 -2.95
N VAL A 129 11.56 -8.76 -2.71
CA VAL A 129 12.49 -9.75 -3.28
C VAL A 129 12.39 -9.68 -4.82
N GLY A 130 13.54 -9.52 -5.49
CA GLY A 130 13.65 -9.48 -6.95
C GLY A 130 13.42 -8.11 -7.61
N THR A 131 12.75 -7.15 -6.95
CA THR A 131 12.51 -5.79 -7.48
C THR A 131 13.23 -4.69 -6.70
N GLY A 132 13.76 -5.01 -5.52
CA GLY A 132 14.55 -4.10 -4.70
C GLY A 132 13.66 -3.22 -3.82
N VAL A 133 13.86 -1.91 -3.88
CA VAL A 133 13.14 -0.96 -3.03
C VAL A 133 11.77 -0.64 -3.63
N ALA A 134 10.73 -0.72 -2.80
CA ALA A 134 9.37 -0.31 -3.12
C ALA A 134 8.86 0.66 -2.05
N LEU A 135 7.92 1.53 -2.40
CA LEU A 135 7.26 2.40 -1.44
C LEU A 135 5.80 1.98 -1.29
N ARG A 136 5.36 1.85 -0.04
CA ARG A 136 3.96 1.73 0.34
C ARG A 136 3.46 3.08 0.79
N LEU A 137 2.42 3.58 0.14
CA LEU A 137 1.76 4.83 0.45
C LEU A 137 0.42 4.53 1.12
N ILE A 138 0.11 5.32 2.15
CA ILE A 138 -1.14 5.27 2.89
C ILE A 138 -1.81 6.62 2.70
N LEU A 139 -2.95 6.60 2.02
CA LEU A 139 -3.77 7.75 1.70
C LEU A 139 -4.89 7.86 2.72
N THR A 140 -4.96 9.01 3.35
CA THR A 140 -6.07 9.39 4.23
C THR A 140 -6.63 10.72 3.76
N ASP A 141 -7.96 10.81 3.66
CA ASP A 141 -8.63 12.07 3.34
C ASP A 141 -8.36 13.09 4.46
N TYR A 142 -7.72 14.20 4.12
CA TYR A 142 -7.30 15.21 5.10
C TYR A 142 -8.49 15.88 5.79
N ASP A 143 -9.60 16.06 5.06
CA ASP A 143 -10.79 16.69 5.62
C ASP A 143 -11.43 15.81 6.69
N LYS A 144 -11.35 14.47 6.54
CA LYS A 144 -11.81 13.52 7.56
C LYS A 144 -10.96 13.56 8.83
N ILE A 145 -9.64 13.70 8.69
CA ILE A 145 -8.74 13.83 9.86
C ILE A 145 -9.10 15.08 10.65
N LYS A 146 -9.24 16.22 9.98
CA LYS A 146 -9.59 17.49 10.64
C LYS A 146 -10.95 17.46 11.35
N HIS A 147 -11.94 16.82 10.76
CA HIS A 147 -13.27 16.72 11.39
C HIS A 147 -13.25 15.79 12.60
N ALA A 148 -12.56 14.65 12.52
CA ALA A 148 -12.41 13.72 13.64
C ALA A 148 -11.61 14.36 14.79
N GLU A 149 -10.54 15.09 14.50
CA GLU A 149 -9.77 15.83 15.51
C GLU A 149 -10.62 16.91 16.19
N ALA A 150 -11.45 17.64 15.44
CA ALA A 150 -12.34 18.66 15.99
C ALA A 150 -13.45 18.06 16.88
N GLU A 151 -14.05 16.94 16.48
CA GLU A 151 -15.05 16.23 17.29
C GLU A 151 -14.45 15.67 18.58
N MET A 152 -13.26 15.06 18.52
CA MET A 152 -12.56 14.58 19.72
C MET A 152 -12.20 15.73 20.69
N LEU A 153 -11.76 16.88 20.17
CA LEU A 153 -11.44 18.04 21.00
C LEU A 153 -12.68 18.62 21.69
N SER A 154 -13.84 18.65 21.01
CA SER A 154 -15.09 19.11 21.61
C SER A 154 -15.57 18.20 22.75
N HIS A 155 -15.43 16.88 22.60
CA HIS A 155 -15.80 15.91 23.65
C HIS A 155 -14.89 15.96 24.88
N SER A 156 -13.60 16.30 24.73
CA SER A 156 -12.67 16.45 25.86
C SER A 156 -12.84 17.77 26.63
N ILE A 157 -13.57 18.75 26.09
CA ILE A 157 -13.86 20.02 26.77
C ILE A 157 -15.21 19.96 27.52
N GLU A 158 -16.09 19.01 27.17
CA GLU A 158 -17.39 18.81 27.82
C GLU A 158 -17.38 17.79 28.99
N GLN A 159 -16.24 17.16 29.29
CA GLN A 159 -16.01 16.30 30.47
C GLN A 159 -15.10 16.97 31.50
#